data_AF-A0A2E7DBT2-F1
#
_entry.id   AF-A0A2E7DBT2-F1
#
_cell.length_a   1.000
_cell.length_b   1.000
_cell.length_c   1.000
_cell.angle_alpha   90.00
_cell.angle_beta   90.00
_cell.angle_gamma   90.00
#
_symmetry.space_group_name_H-M   'P 1'
#
loop_
_entity.id
_entity.type
_entity.pdbx_description
1 polymer ?
#
loop_
_entity_poly.entity_id
_entity_poly.type
_entity_poly.pdbx_seq_one_letter_code
_entity_poly.pdbx_strand_id
1 'polypeptide(L)'
;MKHNRPLNYIAFVTLIAALFLGWQWPWGLLFIYWVVPAIKTGEAHLLGPVEREQDPFLFWAIVTLWTLFGVVMVLAEFAPNFTAIYIL
;
A
#
# COMPACT_ATOMS: atom_id res chain seq x y z
N MET A 1 5.76 -20.76 -3.19
CA MET A 1 4.67 -19.99 -2.55
C MET A 1 3.34 -20.52 -3.06
N LYS A 2 2.53 -21.17 -2.20
CA LYS A 2 1.21 -21.67 -2.60
C LYS A 2 0.38 -20.45 -3.00
N HIS A 3 -0.05 -20.38 -4.25
CA HIS A 3 -0.81 -19.25 -4.77
C HIS A 3 -2.13 -19.20 -3.96
N ASN A 4 -2.26 -18.24 -3.05
CA ASN A 4 -3.48 -18.06 -2.24
C ASN A 4 -4.55 -17.38 -3.09
N ARG A 5 -4.96 -18.07 -4.17
CA ARG A 5 -6.03 -17.68 -5.09
C ARG A 5 -7.27 -17.10 -4.38
N PRO A 6 -7.79 -17.70 -3.27
CA PRO A 6 -8.94 -17.12 -2.59
C PRO A 6 -8.66 -15.74 -1.97
N LEU A 7 -7.47 -15.52 -1.40
CA LEU A 7 -7.11 -14.23 -0.80
C LEU A 7 -7.10 -13.12 -1.84
N ASN A 8 -6.58 -13.39 -3.05
CA ASN A 8 -6.58 -12.42 -4.14
C ASN A 8 -8.00 -12.04 -4.57
N TYR A 9 -8.92 -13.02 -4.67
CA TYR A 9 -10.32 -12.73 -4.99
C TYR A 9 -11.03 -11.95 -3.89
N ILE A 10 -10.78 -12.29 -2.61
CA ILE A 10 -11.34 -11.56 -1.47
C ILE A 10 -10.83 -10.11 -1.48
N ALA A 11 -9.52 -9.91 -1.64
CA ALA A 11 -8.93 -8.59 -1.75
C ALA A 11 -9.52 -7.82 -2.93
N PHE A 12 -9.64 -8.45 -4.10
CA PHE A 12 -10.22 -7.83 -5.30
C PHE A 12 -11.66 -7.36 -5.06
N VAL A 13 -12.54 -8.24 -4.56
CA VAL A 13 -13.93 -7.88 -4.25
C VAL A 13 -14.01 -6.77 -3.20
N THR A 14 -13.15 -6.82 -2.17
CA THR A 14 -13.08 -5.80 -1.13
C THR A 14 -12.70 -4.43 -1.69
N LEU A 15 -11.71 -4.37 -2.59
CA LEU A 15 -11.25 -3.13 -3.22
C LEU A 15 -12.29 -2.56 -4.19
N ILE A 16 -13.01 -3.42 -4.92
CA ILE A 16 -14.14 -3.01 -5.76
C ILE A 16 -15.25 -2.41 -4.89
N ALA A 17 -15.63 -3.06 -3.78
CA ALA A 17 -16.62 -2.51 -2.87
C ALA A 17 -16.16 -1.17 -2.26
N ALA A 18 -14.90 -1.08 -1.86
CA ALA A 18 -14.30 0.14 -1.33
C ALA A 18 -14.37 1.31 -2.33
N LEU A 19 -14.15 1.05 -3.62
CA LEU A 19 -14.28 2.05 -4.68
C LEU A 19 -15.71 2.61 -4.76
N PHE A 20 -16.73 1.76 -4.75
CA PHE A 20 -18.13 2.21 -4.83
C PHE A 20 -18.60 2.93 -3.56
N LEU A 21 -18.05 2.56 -2.41
CA LEU A 21 -18.40 3.13 -1.10
C LEU A 21 -17.55 4.36 -0.73
N GLY A 22 -16.54 4.70 -1.53
CA GLY A 22 -15.61 5.80 -1.26
C GLY A 22 -14.61 5.52 -0.12
N TRP A 23 -14.47 4.27 0.32
CA TRP A 23 -13.58 3.91 1.43
C TRP A 23 -12.11 3.89 1.01
N GLN A 24 -11.28 4.63 1.74
CA GLN A 24 -9.85 4.73 1.44
C GLN A 24 -9.00 3.71 2.22
N TRP A 25 -9.41 3.35 3.43
CA TRP A 25 -8.63 2.49 4.30
C TRP A 25 -8.28 1.10 3.72
N PRO A 26 -9.11 0.41 2.90
CA PRO A 26 -8.75 -0.90 2.34
C PRO A 26 -7.59 -0.80 1.35
N TRP A 27 -7.55 0.29 0.58
CA TRP A 27 -6.42 0.60 -0.31
C TRP A 27 -5.16 0.91 0.49
N GLY A 28 -5.29 1.65 1.60
CA GLY A 28 -4.18 1.91 2.51
C GLY A 28 -3.55 0.63 3.07
N LEU A 29 -4.38 -0.31 3.52
CA LEU A 29 -3.90 -1.62 3.98
C LEU A 29 -3.21 -2.43 2.87
N LEU A 30 -3.67 -2.32 1.62
CA LEU A 30 -3.01 -2.97 0.49
C LEU A 30 -1.59 -2.42 0.26
N PHE A 31 -1.41 -1.09 0.32
CA PHE A 31 -0.09 -0.48 0.20
C PHE A 31 0.85 -0.92 1.32
N ILE A 32 0.38 -0.94 2.56
CA ILE A 32 1.15 -1.45 3.71
C ILE A 32 1.49 -2.93 3.51
N TYR A 33 0.54 -3.73 3.03
CA TYR A 33 0.75 -5.14 2.75
C TYR A 33 1.88 -5.35 1.72
N TRP A 34 2.02 -4.49 0.71
CA TRP A 34 3.09 -4.59 -0.29
C TRP A 34 4.49 -4.23 0.23
N VAL A 35 4.58 -3.41 1.29
CA VAL A 35 5.88 -3.06 1.90
C VAL A 35 6.59 -4.28 2.47
N VAL A 36 5.84 -5.18 3.11
CA VAL A 36 6.39 -6.38 3.76
C VAL A 36 7.14 -7.32 2.78
N PRO A 37 6.52 -7.80 1.67
CA PRO A 37 7.23 -8.60 0.70
C PRO A 37 8.35 -7.80 0.02
N ALA A 38 8.17 -6.51 -0.28
CA ALA A 38 9.21 -5.71 -0.93
C ALA A 38 10.50 -5.64 -0.12
N ILE A 39 10.40 -5.45 1.20
CA ILE A 39 11.57 -5.45 2.10
C ILE A 39 12.21 -6.84 2.16
N LYS A 40 11.41 -7.91 2.19
CA LYS A 40 11.87 -9.30 2.27
C LYS A 40 12.54 -9.78 0.98
N THR A 41 12.01 -9.44 -0.18
CA THR A 41 12.56 -9.81 -1.49
C THR A 41 13.67 -8.86 -1.93
N GLY A 42 13.66 -7.61 -1.47
CA GLY A 42 14.53 -6.56 -1.99
C GLY A 42 14.08 -6.02 -3.34
N GLU A 43 12.83 -6.27 -3.73
CA GLU A 43 12.25 -5.80 -5.00
C GLU A 43 10.96 -5.03 -4.71
N ALA A 44 10.89 -3.78 -5.15
CA ALA A 44 9.70 -2.95 -5.07
C ALA A 44 9.20 -2.62 -6.48
N HIS A 45 7.90 -2.38 -6.64
CA HIS A 45 7.33 -1.98 -7.93
C HIS A 45 6.85 -0.53 -7.90
N LEU A 46 7.20 0.22 -8.95
CA LEU A 46 6.65 1.55 -9.23
C LEU A 46 5.99 1.57 -10.63
N LEU A 47 6.78 1.71 -11.70
CA LEU A 47 6.35 1.47 -13.09
C LEU A 47 6.86 0.12 -13.62
N GLY A 48 7.90 -0.40 -12.98
CA GLY A 48 8.50 -1.71 -13.19
C GLY A 48 9.15 -2.17 -11.88
N PRO A 49 9.81 -3.34 -11.88
CA PRO A 49 10.58 -3.80 -10.74
C PRO A 49 11.80 -2.90 -10.50
N VAL A 50 12.08 -2.60 -9.22
CA VAL A 50 13.25 -1.88 -8.75
C VAL A 50 13.89 -2.71 -7.64
N GLU A 51 15.11 -3.17 -7.89
CA GLU A 51 15.86 -3.99 -6.96
C GLU A 51 16.74 -3.11 -6.05
N ARG A 52 16.70 -3.39 -4.74
CA ARG A 52 17.48 -2.70 -3.70
C ARG A 52 18.99 -2.75 -3.95
N GLU A 53 19.50 -3.83 -4.55
CA GLU A 53 20.93 -3.99 -4.83
C GLU A 53 21.40 -3.14 -6.01
N GLN A 54 20.50 -2.82 -6.95
CA GLN A 54 20.82 -2.04 -8.15
C GLN A 54 20.58 -0.54 -7.94
N ASP A 55 19.45 -0.17 -7.32
CA ASP A 55 19.10 1.22 -7.00
C ASP A 55 18.50 1.32 -5.58
N PRO A 56 19.35 1.33 -4.54
CA PRO A 56 18.88 1.35 -3.16
C PRO A 56 18.11 2.63 -2.81
N PHE A 57 18.45 3.75 -3.42
CA PHE A 57 17.80 5.03 -3.12
C PHE A 57 16.36 5.02 -3.63
N LEU A 58 16.15 4.64 -4.90
CA LEU A 58 14.81 4.55 -5.47
C LEU A 58 13.99 3.46 -4.76
N PHE A 59 14.59 2.31 -4.44
CA PHE A 59 13.92 1.27 -3.66
C PHE A 59 13.35 1.79 -2.34
N TRP A 60 14.17 2.46 -1.52
CA TRP A 60 13.71 2.98 -0.24
C TRP A 60 12.72 4.14 -0.38
N ALA A 61 12.85 4.96 -1.44
CA ALA A 61 11.87 5.99 -1.76
C ALA A 61 10.49 5.36 -2.06
N ILE A 62 10.44 4.30 -2.86
CA ILE A 62 9.20 3.57 -3.18
C ILE A 62 8.59 2.93 -1.92
N VAL A 63 9.41 2.25 -1.12
CA VAL A 63 8.95 1.63 0.14
C VAL A 63 8.38 2.68 1.11
N THR A 64 9.05 3.82 1.22
CA THR A 64 8.60 4.94 2.05
C THR A 64 7.29 5.51 1.52
N LEU A 65 7.19 5.73 0.21
CA LEU A 65 5.98 6.23 -0.45
C LEU A 65 4.77 5.32 -0.20
N TRP A 66 4.91 4.01 -0.38
CA TRP A 66 3.84 3.06 -0.11
C TRP A 66 3.47 3.00 1.37
N THR A 67 4.45 3.11 2.26
CA THR A 67 4.20 3.18 3.70
C THR A 67 3.40 4.44 4.05
N LEU A 68 3.82 5.60 3.54
CA LEU A 68 3.16 6.88 3.80
C LEU A 68 1.74 6.91 3.24
N PHE A 69 1.52 6.50 1.99
CA PHE A 69 0.18 6.41 1.42
C PHE A 69 -0.69 5.43 2.21
N GLY A 70 -0.14 4.27 2.55
CA GLY A 70 -0.81 3.27 3.35
C GLY A 70 -1.33 3.82 4.67
N VAL A 71 -0.44 4.49 5.42
CA VAL A 71 -0.77 5.09 6.72
C VAL A 71 -1.77 6.23 6.57
N VAL A 72 -1.55 7.16 5.64
CA VAL A 72 -2.43 8.33 5.46
C VAL A 72 -3.85 7.90 5.09
N MET A 73 -4.02 6.95 4.16
CA MET A 73 -5.35 6.49 3.74
C MET A 73 -6.12 5.78 4.85
N VAL A 74 -5.42 5.06 5.74
CA VAL A 74 -6.03 4.45 6.93
C VAL A 74 -6.41 5.54 7.95
N LEU A 75 -5.50 6.48 8.22
CA LEU A 75 -5.76 7.56 9.18
C LEU A 75 -6.86 8.51 8.71
N ALA A 76 -6.99 8.76 7.41
CA ALA A 76 -8.03 9.64 6.87
C ALA A 76 -9.44 9.18 7.23
N GLU A 77 -9.67 7.86 7.24
CA GLU A 77 -10.97 7.29 7.60
C GLU A 77 -11.16 7.18 9.12
N PHE A 78 -10.16 6.68 9.84
CA PHE A 78 -10.31 6.32 11.26
C PHE A 78 -9.91 7.43 12.25
N ALA A 79 -9.17 8.43 11.79
CA ALA A 79 -8.71 9.57 12.59
C ALA A 79 -8.73 10.87 11.75
N PRO A 80 -9.90 11.28 11.22
CA PRO A 80 -9.99 12.39 10.26
C PRO A 80 -9.50 13.73 10.86
N ASN A 81 -9.63 13.93 12.16
CA ASN A 81 -9.11 15.12 12.85
C ASN A 81 -7.58 15.21 12.83
N PHE A 82 -6.88 14.08 12.74
CA PHE A 82 -5.43 14.06 12.58
C PHE A 82 -5.04 14.45 11.15
N THR A 83 -5.76 13.97 10.13
CA THR A 83 -5.44 14.29 8.73
C THR A 83 -5.89 15.68 8.29
N ALA A 84 -7.03 16.17 8.77
CA ALA A 84 -7.59 17.47 8.37
C ALA A 84 -6.72 18.68 8.78
N ILE A 85 -5.83 18.51 9.77
CA ILE A 85 -4.94 19.56 10.27
C ILE A 85 -3.62 19.64 9.47
N TYR A 86 -3.23 18.56 8.77
CA TYR A 86 -1.91 18.46 8.13
C TYR A 86 -1.93 18.22 6.61
N ILE A 87 -3.10 17.99 6.02
CA ILE A 87 -3.27 17.68 4.58
C ILE A 87 -4.06 18.79 3.84
N LEU A 88 -4.62 19.76 4.56
CA LEU A 88 -5.26 20.98 4.05
C LEU A 88 -4.66 22.21 4.74
#